data_AF-A0A2P7AMM5-F1
#
_entry.id   AF-A0A2P7AMM5-F1
#
_cell.length_a   1.000
_cell.length_b   1.000
_cell.length_c   1.000
_cell.angle_alpha   90.00
_cell.angle_beta   90.00
_cell.angle_gamma   90.00
#
_symmetry.space_group_name_H-M   'P 1'
#
loop_
_entity.id
_entity.type
_entity.pdbx_description
1 polymer ?
#
loop_
_entity_poly.entity_id
_entity_poly.type
_entity_poly.pdbx_seq_one_letter_code
_entity_poly.pdbx_strand_id
1 'polypeptide(L)'
;MRKLLIAAAAWAILSGTAHAVPDDKTRDTIKALKFTKANAYAKAIDSYCFADHPFATQPLADAAQQEAEFRQEIGEQEKATDIIADADRMAAEHLKVDQSACAPAASFVEGVVATIDDAKQPMEAIKQSLAEAKAAQEKAALAEKRNTTCRELQSRADAANLENLVPLRMPLLDCADVLGVDNIAKVDKRIEGMRAEQKAADEAKAKQQTAATGEVARKTEAAAAETKKPTPPPSSNKAADVAAIMAKPATKPAAKPAQAGMEFVGKWDQVDGNCRGRLWDLNTKSYDGTPVTNIERNGNNFRVELSDGYSFALRNVTNRTLTWYSLESGDSFSLKRCR
;
A
#
# COMPACT_ATOMS: atom_id res chain seq x y z
N MET A 1 -48.30 1.49 0.43
CA MET A 1 -47.63 2.80 0.23
C MET A 1 -46.54 2.96 1.27
N ARG A 2 -45.35 3.39 0.81
CA ARG A 2 -44.22 3.96 1.57
C ARG A 2 -43.28 3.02 2.35
N LYS A 3 -42.06 3.00 1.80
CA LYS A 3 -40.73 3.02 2.45
C LYS A 3 -40.15 1.69 2.93
N LEU A 4 -39.29 1.12 2.08
CA LEU A 4 -37.96 0.59 2.45
C LEU A 4 -37.14 0.47 1.15
N LEU A 5 -36.76 1.64 0.64
CA LEU A 5 -35.55 1.81 -0.16
C LEU A 5 -34.51 2.45 0.78
N ILE A 6 -33.24 2.17 0.51
CA ILE A 6 -32.00 2.64 1.19
C ILE A 6 -31.37 1.57 2.08
N ALA A 7 -30.41 0.83 1.51
CA ALA A 7 -29.00 0.80 1.94
C ALA A 7 -28.26 -0.37 1.24
N ALA A 8 -28.10 -0.27 -0.08
CA ALA A 8 -27.18 -1.10 -0.85
C ALA A 8 -26.15 -0.18 -1.51
N ALA A 9 -25.35 0.51 -0.70
CA ALA A 9 -24.30 1.41 -1.16
C ALA A 9 -23.28 1.67 -0.05
N ALA A 10 -22.50 0.66 0.28
CA ALA A 10 -21.17 0.76 0.89
C ALA A 10 -20.79 -0.67 1.25
N TRP A 11 -19.92 -1.31 0.47
CA TRP A 11 -19.03 -2.44 0.86
C TRP A 11 -18.14 -2.77 -0.35
N ALA A 12 -17.65 -1.75 -1.05
CA ALA A 12 -16.71 -1.87 -2.17
C ALA A 12 -15.43 -1.03 -1.96
N ILE A 13 -15.21 -0.52 -0.75
CA ILE A 13 -14.04 0.28 -0.41
C ILE A 13 -13.46 -0.33 0.86
N LEU A 14 -12.58 -1.32 0.71
CA LEU A 14 -11.57 -1.76 1.71
C LEU A 14 -10.80 -3.02 1.28
N SER A 15 -11.09 -3.62 0.12
CA SER A 15 -10.20 -4.59 -0.53
C SER A 15 -9.09 -3.85 -1.27
N GLY A 16 -8.07 -3.40 -0.54
CA GLY A 16 -6.89 -2.77 -1.11
C GLY A 16 -6.11 -3.72 -2.03
N THR A 17 -5.56 -3.13 -3.09
CA THR A 17 -4.39 -3.58 -3.87
C THR A 17 -4.51 -4.87 -4.68
N ALA A 18 -5.61 -5.04 -5.40
CA ALA A 18 -5.49 -5.56 -6.77
C ALA A 18 -5.43 -4.33 -7.68
N HIS A 19 -4.24 -3.72 -7.82
CA HIS A 19 -4.05 -2.77 -8.91
C HIS A 19 -4.40 -3.51 -10.19
N ALA A 20 -5.22 -2.88 -11.02
CA ALA A 20 -5.80 -3.47 -12.21
C ALA A 20 -4.69 -3.82 -13.21
N VAL A 21 -4.01 -4.91 -12.93
CA VAL A 21 -3.36 -5.74 -13.92
C VAL A 21 -4.47 -6.12 -14.90
N PRO A 22 -4.29 -5.94 -16.22
CA PRO A 22 -5.21 -6.51 -17.18
C PRO A 22 -5.41 -7.97 -16.83
N ASP A 23 -6.67 -8.36 -16.67
CA ASP A 23 -7.02 -9.68 -16.15
C ASP A 23 -6.43 -10.76 -17.06
N ASP A 24 -6.22 -11.97 -16.51
CA ASP A 24 -5.54 -13.04 -17.23
C ASP A 24 -6.19 -13.34 -18.58
N LYS A 25 -7.51 -13.15 -18.70
CA LYS A 25 -8.24 -13.29 -19.97
C LYS A 25 -7.79 -12.26 -21.00
N THR A 26 -7.59 -11.00 -20.61
CA THR A 26 -7.10 -9.95 -21.51
C THR A 26 -5.68 -10.26 -21.97
N ARG A 27 -4.80 -10.68 -21.06
CA ARG A 27 -3.44 -11.12 -21.40
C ARG A 27 -3.43 -12.30 -22.37
N ASP A 28 -4.27 -13.29 -22.13
CA ASP A 28 -4.38 -14.48 -22.98
C ASP A 28 -4.98 -14.15 -24.35
N THR A 29 -5.94 -13.22 -24.41
CA THR A 29 -6.51 -12.73 -25.68
C THR A 29 -5.45 -12.01 -26.51
N ILE A 30 -4.63 -11.15 -25.90
CA ILE A 30 -3.53 -10.46 -26.59
C ILE A 30 -2.52 -11.48 -27.15
N LYS A 31 -2.13 -12.49 -26.37
CA LYS A 31 -1.22 -13.56 -26.82
C LYS A 31 -1.79 -14.40 -27.98
N ALA A 32 -3.11 -14.42 -28.15
CA ALA A 32 -3.77 -15.20 -29.19
C ALA A 32 -3.81 -14.51 -30.58
N LEU A 33 -3.60 -13.19 -30.66
CA LEU A 33 -3.77 -12.41 -31.89
C LEU A 33 -2.78 -12.78 -33.02
N LYS A 34 -1.51 -13.09 -32.69
CA LYS A 34 -0.48 -13.59 -33.64
C LYS A 34 -0.20 -12.70 -34.86
N PHE A 35 -0.75 -11.49 -34.96
CA PHE A 35 -0.53 -10.53 -36.03
C PHE A 35 0.92 -10.11 -36.14
N THR A 36 1.61 -9.84 -35.03
CA THR A 36 3.04 -9.47 -35.07
C THR A 36 3.87 -10.57 -35.71
N LYS A 37 3.60 -11.84 -35.35
CA LYS A 37 4.26 -12.99 -35.95
C LYS A 37 3.90 -13.14 -37.43
N ALA A 38 2.63 -13.02 -37.80
CA ALA A 38 2.18 -13.13 -39.19
C ALA A 38 2.78 -12.04 -40.08
N ASN A 39 2.83 -10.78 -39.62
CA ASN A 39 3.45 -9.69 -40.36
C ASN A 39 4.95 -9.92 -40.59
N ALA A 40 5.66 -10.42 -39.57
CA ALA A 40 7.07 -10.78 -39.70
C ALA A 40 7.30 -11.88 -40.76
N TYR A 41 6.49 -12.95 -40.74
CA TYR A 41 6.55 -13.98 -41.77
C TYR A 41 6.17 -13.46 -43.15
N ALA A 42 5.17 -12.58 -43.25
CA ALA A 42 4.79 -11.96 -44.52
C ALA A 42 5.95 -11.19 -45.16
N LYS A 43 6.63 -10.33 -44.39
CA LYS A 43 7.84 -9.61 -44.86
C LYS A 43 8.97 -10.55 -45.28
N ALA A 44 9.18 -11.63 -44.51
CA ALA A 44 10.22 -12.61 -44.79
C ALA A 44 9.90 -13.43 -46.05
N ILE A 45 8.64 -13.80 -46.27
CA ILE A 45 8.18 -14.48 -47.50
C ILE A 45 8.42 -13.59 -48.73
N ASP A 46 8.05 -12.30 -48.64
CA ASP A 46 8.24 -11.34 -49.72
C ASP A 46 9.72 -11.16 -50.08
N SER A 47 10.61 -11.28 -49.08
CA SER A 47 12.05 -11.13 -49.25
C SER A 47 12.77 -12.38 -49.76
N TYR A 48 12.32 -13.59 -49.37
CA TYR A 48 13.11 -14.82 -49.54
C TYR A 48 12.42 -15.95 -50.33
N CYS A 49 11.11 -15.86 -50.55
CA CYS A 49 10.30 -16.95 -51.09
C CYS A 49 9.59 -16.58 -52.40
N PHE A 50 8.68 -15.60 -52.35
CA PHE A 50 7.74 -15.31 -53.44
C PHE A 50 7.75 -13.82 -53.81
N ALA A 51 8.82 -13.37 -54.46
CA ALA A 51 9.00 -11.95 -54.81
C ALA A 51 7.86 -11.37 -55.68
N ASP A 52 7.14 -12.23 -56.42
CA ASP A 52 6.06 -11.81 -57.34
C ASP A 52 4.68 -11.72 -56.66
N HIS A 53 4.54 -12.15 -55.41
CA HIS A 53 3.27 -12.17 -54.67
C HIS A 53 3.46 -11.59 -53.27
N PRO A 54 3.23 -10.27 -53.06
CA PRO A 54 3.42 -9.66 -51.76
C PRO A 54 2.35 -10.11 -50.76
N PHE A 55 2.80 -10.71 -49.65
CA PHE A 55 2.00 -11.11 -48.50
C PHE A 55 1.95 -10.00 -47.44
N ALA A 56 2.97 -9.14 -47.36
CA ALA A 56 2.99 -8.03 -46.43
C ALA A 56 1.98 -6.97 -46.88
N THR A 57 0.88 -6.84 -46.15
CA THR A 57 -0.19 -5.87 -46.43
C THR A 57 -0.31 -4.84 -45.32
N GLN A 58 -0.80 -3.65 -45.66
CA GLN A 58 -1.00 -2.59 -44.68
C GLN A 58 -1.94 -3.00 -43.52
N PRO A 59 -3.09 -3.68 -43.76
CA PRO A 59 -3.96 -4.11 -42.66
C PRO A 59 -3.28 -5.08 -41.69
N LEU A 60 -2.42 -5.97 -42.19
CA LEU A 60 -1.65 -6.88 -41.35
C LEU A 60 -0.57 -6.14 -40.55
N ALA A 61 0.08 -5.14 -41.15
CA ALA A 61 1.05 -4.29 -40.47
C ALA A 61 0.38 -3.47 -39.35
N ASP A 62 -0.79 -2.89 -39.61
CA ASP A 62 -1.55 -2.11 -38.61
C ASP A 62 -2.00 -3.01 -37.44
N ALA A 63 -2.51 -4.21 -37.73
CA ALA A 63 -2.90 -5.18 -36.71
C ALA A 63 -1.70 -5.66 -35.86
N ALA A 64 -0.55 -5.88 -36.50
CA ALA A 64 0.70 -6.24 -35.85
C ALA A 64 1.24 -5.14 -34.93
N GLN A 65 1.15 -3.88 -35.37
CA GLN A 65 1.52 -2.71 -34.57
C GLN A 65 0.64 -2.62 -33.33
N GLN A 66 -0.67 -2.75 -33.49
CA GLN A 66 -1.62 -2.68 -32.40
C GLN A 66 -1.46 -3.84 -31.40
N GLU A 67 -1.18 -5.08 -31.86
CA GLU A 67 -0.82 -6.19 -30.96
C GLU A 67 0.45 -5.87 -30.16
N ALA A 68 1.48 -5.32 -30.81
CA ALA A 68 2.73 -4.98 -30.13
C ALA A 68 2.54 -3.87 -29.08
N GLU A 69 1.69 -2.88 -29.36
CA GLU A 69 1.28 -1.86 -28.39
C GLU A 69 0.56 -2.47 -27.19
N PHE A 70 -0.40 -3.37 -27.39
CA PHE A 70 -1.04 -4.09 -26.29
C PHE A 70 -0.05 -4.89 -25.46
N ARG A 71 0.89 -5.58 -26.11
CA ARG A 71 1.94 -6.34 -25.43
C ARG A 71 2.85 -5.45 -24.60
N GLN A 72 3.20 -4.26 -25.10
CA GLN A 72 3.95 -3.26 -24.36
C GLN A 72 3.15 -2.75 -23.14
N GLU A 73 1.86 -2.48 -23.30
CA GLU A 73 1.01 -2.00 -22.20
C GLU A 73 0.86 -3.02 -21.06
N ILE A 74 0.90 -4.33 -21.37
CA ILE A 74 0.83 -5.40 -20.36
C ILE A 74 2.20 -5.90 -19.88
N GLY A 75 3.27 -5.58 -20.62
CA GLY A 75 4.63 -6.07 -20.42
C GLY A 75 5.57 -4.90 -20.13
N GLU A 76 5.86 -4.67 -18.85
CA GLU A 76 6.49 -3.45 -18.33
C GLU A 76 7.89 -3.10 -18.87
N GLN A 77 8.49 -3.91 -19.75
CA GLN A 77 9.91 -3.78 -20.14
C GLN A 77 10.20 -3.84 -21.64
N GLU A 78 9.27 -4.27 -22.49
CA GLU A 78 9.54 -4.47 -23.92
C GLU A 78 8.78 -3.41 -24.75
N LYS A 79 9.50 -2.65 -25.60
CA LYS A 79 8.86 -1.67 -26.48
C LYS A 79 8.19 -2.39 -27.65
N ALA A 80 7.07 -1.86 -28.13
CA ALA A 80 6.40 -2.37 -29.32
C ALA A 80 7.34 -2.48 -30.53
N THR A 81 8.26 -1.52 -30.69
CA THR A 81 9.30 -1.53 -31.73
C THR A 81 10.24 -2.74 -31.61
N ASP A 82 10.60 -3.11 -30.39
CA ASP A 82 11.53 -4.20 -30.13
C ASP A 82 10.83 -5.55 -30.35
N ILE A 83 9.58 -5.67 -29.92
CA ILE A 83 8.71 -6.84 -30.17
C ILE A 83 8.61 -7.12 -31.69
N ILE A 84 8.35 -6.08 -32.48
CA ILE A 84 8.23 -6.20 -33.94
C ILE A 84 9.58 -6.54 -34.56
N ALA A 85 10.65 -5.86 -34.16
CA ALA A 85 11.99 -6.10 -34.70
C ALA A 85 12.49 -7.52 -34.40
N ASP A 86 12.23 -8.04 -33.21
CA ASP A 86 12.58 -9.42 -32.85
C ASP A 86 11.75 -10.44 -33.62
N ALA A 87 10.46 -10.19 -33.82
CA ALA A 87 9.63 -11.04 -34.68
C ALA A 87 10.14 -11.06 -36.13
N ASP A 88 10.41 -9.89 -36.71
CA ASP A 88 10.95 -9.73 -38.06
C ASP A 88 12.27 -10.49 -38.21
N ARG A 89 13.20 -10.33 -37.24
CA ARG A 89 14.48 -11.04 -37.23
C ARG A 89 14.32 -12.55 -37.17
N MET A 90 13.49 -13.07 -36.27
CA MET A 90 13.26 -14.51 -36.14
C MET A 90 12.64 -15.11 -37.40
N ALA A 91 11.68 -14.44 -38.03
CA ALA A 91 11.05 -14.91 -39.26
C ALA A 91 12.04 -14.91 -40.44
N ALA A 92 12.85 -13.84 -40.56
CA ALA A 92 13.88 -13.73 -41.59
C ALA A 92 14.95 -14.82 -41.42
N GLU A 93 15.46 -15.03 -40.20
CA GLU A 93 16.44 -16.09 -39.91
C GLU A 93 15.90 -17.48 -40.25
N HIS A 94 14.63 -17.74 -39.93
CA HIS A 94 13.99 -19.03 -40.23
C HIS A 94 13.88 -19.27 -41.74
N LEU A 95 13.29 -18.35 -42.51
CA LEU A 95 13.06 -18.55 -43.94
C LEU A 95 14.31 -18.41 -44.80
N LYS A 96 15.34 -17.68 -44.32
CA LYS A 96 16.64 -17.59 -45.01
C LYS A 96 17.38 -18.93 -44.99
N VAL A 97 17.24 -19.71 -43.91
CA VAL A 97 17.95 -20.98 -43.74
C VAL A 97 17.17 -22.15 -44.34
N ASP A 98 15.83 -22.11 -44.31
CA ASP A 98 14.98 -23.19 -44.80
C ASP A 98 13.90 -22.67 -45.75
N GLN A 99 14.16 -22.73 -47.05
CA GLN A 99 13.17 -22.37 -48.07
C GLN A 99 11.99 -23.36 -48.16
N SER A 100 12.11 -24.58 -47.63
CA SER A 100 10.97 -25.50 -47.60
C SER A 100 9.88 -25.03 -46.63
N ALA A 101 10.22 -24.15 -45.68
CA ALA A 101 9.30 -23.50 -44.76
C ALA A 101 8.48 -22.37 -45.41
N CYS A 102 8.79 -21.92 -46.64
CA CYS A 102 8.08 -20.85 -47.33
C CYS A 102 6.58 -21.14 -47.52
N ALA A 103 6.22 -22.34 -47.98
CA ALA A 103 4.81 -22.69 -48.20
C ALA A 103 4.01 -22.82 -46.89
N PRO A 104 4.50 -23.52 -45.85
CA PRO A 104 3.85 -23.50 -44.54
C PRO A 104 3.70 -22.09 -43.93
N ALA A 105 4.71 -21.23 -44.11
CA ALA A 105 4.66 -19.85 -43.65
C ALA A 105 3.59 -19.03 -44.38
N ALA A 106 3.46 -19.19 -45.70
CA ALA A 106 2.41 -18.54 -46.49
C ALA A 106 1.02 -18.96 -46.02
N SER A 107 0.76 -20.25 -45.84
CA SER A 107 -0.53 -20.74 -45.30
C SER A 107 -0.82 -20.21 -43.89
N PHE A 108 0.21 -20.04 -43.05
CA PHE A 108 0.05 -19.41 -41.74
C PHE A 108 -0.36 -17.94 -41.86
N VAL A 109 0.32 -17.16 -42.71
CA VAL A 109 0.01 -15.74 -42.93
C VAL A 109 -1.41 -15.59 -43.48
N GLU A 110 -1.79 -16.35 -44.50
CA GLU A 110 -3.14 -16.34 -45.08
C GLU A 110 -4.21 -16.65 -44.03
N GLY A 111 -3.97 -17.67 -43.19
CA GLY A 111 -4.88 -18.03 -42.11
C GLY A 111 -5.07 -16.91 -41.09
N VAL A 112 -4.01 -16.18 -40.73
CA VAL A 112 -4.12 -15.04 -39.81
C VAL A 112 -4.77 -13.84 -40.48
N VAL A 113 -4.42 -13.53 -41.73
CA VAL A 113 -5.00 -12.43 -42.51
C VAL A 113 -6.52 -12.58 -42.63
N ALA A 114 -7.01 -13.81 -42.84
CA ALA A 114 -8.44 -14.10 -42.88
C ALA A 114 -9.19 -13.77 -41.58
N THR A 115 -8.49 -13.67 -40.44
CA THR A 115 -9.09 -13.36 -39.12
C THR A 115 -9.02 -11.89 -38.71
N ILE A 116 -8.34 -11.04 -39.49
CA ILE A 116 -8.12 -9.63 -39.12
C ILE A 116 -9.45 -8.90 -38.90
N ASP A 117 -10.42 -9.10 -39.80
CA ASP A 117 -11.73 -8.46 -39.68
C ASP A 117 -12.51 -8.94 -38.44
N ASP A 118 -12.47 -10.23 -38.15
CA ASP A 118 -13.10 -10.81 -36.96
C ASP A 118 -12.44 -10.36 -35.65
N ALA A 119 -11.14 -10.08 -35.70
CA ALA A 119 -10.37 -9.63 -34.54
C ALA A 119 -10.56 -8.15 -34.17
N LYS A 120 -11.17 -7.34 -35.04
CA LYS A 120 -11.43 -5.91 -34.76
C LYS A 120 -12.20 -5.71 -33.46
N GLN A 121 -13.27 -6.48 -33.24
CA GLN A 121 -14.08 -6.37 -32.01
C GLN A 121 -13.29 -6.78 -30.75
N PRO A 122 -12.62 -7.95 -30.70
CA PRO A 122 -11.71 -8.28 -29.61
C PRO A 122 -10.64 -7.22 -29.33
N MET A 123 -10.04 -6.63 -30.35
CA MET A 123 -9.01 -5.60 -30.18
C MET A 123 -9.56 -4.31 -29.57
N GLU A 124 -10.77 -3.88 -29.93
CA GLU A 124 -11.44 -2.75 -29.28
C GLU A 124 -11.83 -3.06 -27.83
N ALA A 125 -12.26 -4.29 -27.55
CA ALA A 125 -12.52 -4.73 -26.17
C ALA A 125 -11.24 -4.72 -25.31
N ILE A 126 -10.10 -5.13 -25.88
CA ILE A 126 -8.79 -5.04 -25.21
C ILE A 126 -8.45 -3.58 -24.91
N LYS A 127 -8.57 -2.66 -25.87
CA LYS A 127 -8.33 -1.21 -25.64
C LYS A 127 -9.17 -0.68 -24.48
N GLN A 128 -10.46 -0.99 -24.49
CA GLN A 128 -11.36 -0.53 -23.43
C GLN A 128 -10.94 -1.10 -22.07
N SER A 129 -10.63 -2.40 -22.00
CA SER A 129 -10.17 -3.04 -20.76
C SER A 129 -8.88 -2.43 -20.23
N LEU A 130 -7.92 -2.11 -21.11
CA LEU A 130 -6.66 -1.47 -20.73
C LEU A 130 -6.88 -0.04 -20.21
N ALA A 131 -7.76 0.73 -20.86
CA ALA A 131 -8.12 2.06 -20.41
C ALA A 131 -8.81 2.06 -19.04
N GLU A 132 -9.76 1.15 -18.82
CA GLU A 132 -10.45 0.97 -17.54
C GLU A 132 -9.48 0.55 -16.43
N ALA A 133 -8.55 -0.36 -16.74
CA ALA A 133 -7.51 -0.80 -15.83
C ALA A 133 -6.59 0.36 -15.41
N LYS A 134 -6.14 1.18 -16.38
CA LYS A 134 -5.31 2.35 -16.11
C LYS A 134 -6.03 3.39 -15.24
N ALA A 135 -7.28 3.69 -15.54
CA ALA A 135 -8.09 4.60 -14.72
C ALA A 135 -8.29 4.08 -13.29
N ALA A 136 -8.49 2.76 -13.13
CA ALA A 136 -8.57 2.14 -11.82
C ALA A 136 -7.24 2.22 -11.04
N GLN A 137 -6.10 2.04 -11.72
CA GLN A 137 -4.77 2.17 -11.13
C GLN A 137 -4.50 3.60 -10.64
N GLU A 138 -4.79 4.62 -11.45
CA GLU A 138 -4.63 6.02 -11.07
C GLU A 138 -5.50 6.38 -9.86
N LYS A 139 -6.76 5.92 -9.86
CA LYS A 139 -7.67 6.12 -8.73
C LYS A 139 -7.16 5.44 -7.47
N ALA A 140 -6.61 4.23 -7.58
CA ALA A 140 -6.02 3.51 -6.46
C ALA A 140 -4.78 4.24 -5.90
N ALA A 141 -3.88 4.72 -6.77
CA ALA A 141 -2.71 5.50 -6.37
C ALA A 141 -3.10 6.81 -5.66
N LEU A 142 -4.13 7.50 -6.14
CA LEU A 142 -4.68 8.68 -5.47
C LEU A 142 -5.25 8.33 -4.08
N ALA A 143 -6.01 7.24 -3.99
CA ALA A 143 -6.58 6.78 -2.72
C ALA A 143 -5.49 6.38 -1.72
N GLU A 144 -4.42 5.74 -2.16
CA GLU A 144 -3.27 5.39 -1.33
C GLU A 144 -2.54 6.64 -0.83
N LYS A 145 -2.24 7.59 -1.72
CA LYS A 145 -1.64 8.87 -1.34
C LYS A 145 -2.49 9.59 -0.28
N ARG A 146 -3.81 9.64 -0.49
CA ARG A 146 -4.75 10.21 0.47
C ARG A 146 -4.73 9.47 1.80
N ASN A 147 -4.68 8.13 1.79
CA ASN A 147 -4.58 7.31 3.00
C ASN A 147 -3.31 7.63 3.79
N THR A 148 -2.16 7.70 3.12
CA THR A 148 -0.89 8.07 3.75
C THR A 148 -0.95 9.47 4.36
N THR A 149 -1.42 10.47 3.61
CA THR A 149 -1.59 11.84 4.13
C THR A 149 -2.51 11.89 5.36
N CYS A 150 -3.63 11.16 5.34
CA CYS A 150 -4.55 11.09 6.46
C CYS A 150 -3.92 10.43 7.69
N ARG A 151 -3.14 9.35 7.51
CA ARG A 151 -2.43 8.70 8.62
C ARG A 151 -1.33 9.57 9.21
N GLU A 152 -0.61 10.32 8.38
CA GLU A 152 0.38 11.29 8.85
C GLU A 152 -0.27 12.42 9.65
N LEU A 153 -1.42 12.94 9.18
CA LEU A 153 -2.20 13.92 9.93
C LEU A 153 -2.65 13.37 11.30
N GLN A 154 -3.12 12.12 11.35
CA GLN A 154 -3.49 11.47 12.60
C GLN A 154 -2.29 11.35 13.54
N SER A 155 -1.14 10.90 13.05
CA SER A 155 0.09 10.80 13.85
C SER A 155 0.52 12.16 14.43
N ARG A 156 0.45 13.23 13.63
CA ARG A 156 0.73 14.59 14.09
C ARG A 156 -0.26 15.04 15.17
N ALA A 157 -1.54 14.75 15.00
CA ALA A 157 -2.56 15.06 15.99
C ALA A 157 -2.36 14.25 17.29
N ASP A 158 -1.96 12.98 17.18
CA ASP A 158 -1.66 12.13 18.32
C ASP A 158 -0.47 12.66 19.14
N ALA A 159 0.53 13.27 18.50
CA ALA A 159 1.66 13.88 19.17
C ALA A 159 1.45 15.35 19.63
N ALA A 160 0.41 16.03 19.15
CA ALA A 160 0.24 17.47 19.36
C ALA A 160 -0.21 17.85 20.79
N ASN A 161 0.29 18.98 21.27
CA ASN A 161 -0.30 19.70 22.40
C ASN A 161 -1.55 20.49 21.94
N LEU A 162 -2.26 21.11 22.88
CA LEU A 162 -3.53 21.77 22.57
C LEU A 162 -3.43 22.84 21.46
N GLU A 163 -2.41 23.69 21.50
CA GLU A 163 -2.19 24.77 20.52
C GLU A 163 -1.99 24.21 19.10
N ASN A 164 -1.26 23.11 18.98
CA ASN A 164 -1.00 22.46 17.69
C ASN A 164 -2.12 21.49 17.27
N LEU A 165 -2.94 21.01 18.20
CA LEU A 165 -4.01 20.06 17.92
C LEU A 165 -5.25 20.73 17.34
N VAL A 166 -5.61 21.92 17.83
CA VAL A 166 -6.83 22.64 17.38
C VAL A 166 -6.81 22.92 15.87
N PRO A 167 -5.71 23.40 15.25
CA PRO A 167 -5.64 23.60 13.80
C PRO A 167 -5.73 22.31 12.98
N LEU A 168 -5.32 21.17 13.54
CA LEU A 168 -5.33 19.87 12.84
C LEU A 168 -6.73 19.24 12.78
N ARG A 169 -7.69 19.73 13.57
CA ARG A 169 -9.05 19.18 13.63
C ARG A 169 -9.78 19.22 12.30
N MET A 170 -9.71 20.33 11.57
CA MET A 170 -10.41 20.47 10.28
C MET A 170 -9.84 19.54 9.20
N PRO A 171 -8.51 19.50 8.96
CA PRO A 171 -7.93 18.51 8.05
C PRO A 171 -8.23 17.05 8.41
N LEU A 172 -8.33 16.73 9.71
CA LEU A 172 -8.71 15.38 10.14
C LEU A 172 -10.16 15.03 9.80
N LEU A 173 -11.08 15.99 9.88
CA LEU A 173 -12.47 15.77 9.46
C LEU A 173 -12.58 15.41 7.98
N ASP A 174 -11.74 16.01 7.13
CA ASP A 174 -11.66 15.68 5.69
C ASP A 174 -11.09 14.26 5.43
N CYS A 175 -10.53 13.65 6.46
CA CYS A 175 -10.04 12.28 6.49
C CYS A 175 -10.97 11.31 7.24
N ALA A 176 -12.17 11.72 7.64
CA ALA A 176 -13.06 10.90 8.47
C ALA A 176 -13.53 9.61 7.76
N ASP A 177 -13.66 9.62 6.43
CA ASP A 177 -13.97 8.42 5.63
C ASP A 177 -12.81 7.43 5.57
N VAL A 178 -11.56 7.90 5.72
CA VAL A 178 -10.34 7.08 5.71
C VAL A 178 -9.99 6.58 7.12
N LEU A 179 -10.03 7.49 8.10
CA LEU A 179 -9.59 7.22 9.48
C LEU A 179 -10.73 6.68 10.36
N GLY A 180 -11.99 6.86 9.94
CA GLY A 180 -13.18 6.56 10.72
C GLY A 180 -13.56 7.70 11.67
N VAL A 181 -14.87 7.91 11.82
CA VAL A 181 -15.45 8.96 12.68
C VAL A 181 -15.05 8.82 14.16
N ASP A 182 -14.76 7.60 14.62
CA ASP A 182 -14.36 7.35 16.01
C ASP A 182 -13.00 7.96 16.35
N ASN A 183 -12.07 8.00 15.39
CA ASN A 183 -10.76 8.62 15.62
C ASN A 183 -10.88 10.14 15.71
N ILE A 184 -11.81 10.74 14.95
CA ILE A 184 -12.14 12.17 15.07
C ILE A 184 -12.74 12.46 16.45
N ALA A 185 -13.67 11.63 16.91
CA ALA A 185 -14.28 11.79 18.22
C ALA A 185 -13.26 11.67 19.37
N LYS A 186 -12.22 10.83 19.23
CA LYS A 186 -11.12 10.75 20.20
C LYS A 186 -10.31 12.06 20.24
N VAL A 187 -10.03 12.65 19.08
CA VAL A 187 -9.31 13.93 19.01
C VAL A 187 -10.14 15.04 19.66
N ASP A 188 -11.44 15.09 19.42
CA ASP A 188 -12.35 16.07 20.05
C ASP A 188 -12.35 15.94 21.58
N LYS A 189 -12.51 14.72 22.10
CA LYS A 189 -12.42 14.46 23.55
C LYS A 189 -11.08 14.88 24.15
N ARG A 190 -9.99 14.68 23.40
CA ARG A 190 -8.65 15.09 23.87
C ARG A 190 -8.49 16.60 23.89
N ILE A 191 -9.01 17.32 22.89
CA ILE A 191 -9.04 18.79 22.87
C ILE A 191 -9.81 19.30 24.10
N GLU A 192 -10.98 18.74 24.39
CA GLU A 192 -11.78 19.09 25.56
C GLU A 192 -11.04 18.82 26.87
N GLY A 193 -10.41 17.65 27.00
CA GLY A 193 -9.60 17.29 28.16
C GLY A 193 -8.44 18.27 28.40
N MET A 194 -7.65 18.56 27.36
CA MET A 194 -6.52 19.48 27.47
C MET A 194 -6.95 20.92 27.78
N ARG A 195 -8.11 21.37 27.26
CA ARG A 195 -8.68 22.69 27.62
C ARG A 195 -9.08 22.76 29.10
N ALA A 196 -9.68 21.69 29.61
CA ALA A 196 -10.07 21.61 31.02
C ALA A 196 -8.83 21.62 31.94
N GLU A 197 -7.79 20.87 31.59
CA GLU A 197 -6.51 20.86 32.32
C GLU A 197 -5.82 22.23 32.30
N GLN A 198 -5.77 22.90 31.14
CA GLN A 198 -5.18 24.24 31.03
C GLN A 198 -5.94 25.24 31.89
N LYS A 199 -7.28 25.24 31.85
CA LYS A 199 -8.10 26.11 32.68
C LYS A 199 -7.84 25.87 34.17
N ALA A 200 -7.77 24.62 34.61
CA ALA A 200 -7.46 24.28 36.00
C ALA A 200 -6.06 24.74 36.42
N ALA A 201 -5.06 24.61 35.53
CA ALA A 201 -3.70 25.08 35.78
C ALA A 201 -3.63 26.61 35.88
N ASP A 202 -4.36 27.33 35.04
CA ASP A 202 -4.42 28.80 35.07
C ASP A 202 -5.13 29.31 36.32
N GLU A 203 -6.22 28.67 36.75
CA GLU A 203 -6.89 28.96 38.01
C GLU A 203 -5.99 28.69 39.23
N ALA A 204 -5.21 27.59 39.20
CA ALA A 204 -4.24 27.28 40.26
C ALA A 204 -3.11 28.32 40.33
N LYS A 205 -2.58 28.75 39.18
CA LYS A 205 -1.59 29.83 39.10
C LYS A 205 -2.14 31.16 39.63
N ALA A 206 -3.39 31.51 39.27
CA ALA A 206 -4.04 32.71 39.78
C ALA A 206 -4.21 32.69 41.32
N LYS A 207 -4.57 31.54 41.89
CA LYS A 207 -4.65 31.34 43.35
C LYS A 207 -3.28 31.43 44.04
N GLN A 208 -2.22 30.92 43.42
CA GLN A 208 -0.86 31.06 43.96
C GLN A 208 -0.34 32.50 43.90
N GLN A 209 -0.62 33.21 42.80
CA GLN A 209 -0.22 34.62 42.66
C GLN A 209 -0.93 35.53 43.66
N THR A 210 -2.22 35.29 43.93
CA THR A 210 -2.99 36.03 44.94
C THR A 210 -2.54 35.70 46.37
N ALA A 211 -2.14 34.45 46.65
CA ALA A 211 -1.54 34.08 47.93
C ALA A 211 -0.16 34.74 48.15
N ALA A 212 0.68 34.79 47.11
CA ALA A 212 1.98 35.44 47.16
C ALA A 212 1.89 36.96 47.35
N THR A 213 0.91 37.62 46.71
CA THR A 213 0.66 39.06 46.93
C THR A 213 0.08 39.35 48.32
N GLY A 214 -0.76 38.46 48.87
CA GLY A 214 -1.25 38.57 50.25
C GLY A 214 -0.17 38.38 51.31
N GLU A 215 0.84 37.53 51.06
CA GLU A 215 1.98 37.34 51.96
C GLU A 215 2.96 38.54 51.93
N VAL A 216 3.18 39.13 50.74
CA VAL A 216 3.98 40.37 50.61
C VAL A 216 3.28 41.53 51.33
N ALA A 217 1.95 41.67 51.20
CA ALA A 217 1.18 42.70 51.91
C ALA A 217 1.31 42.57 53.44
N ARG A 218 1.21 41.34 54.00
CA ARG A 218 1.42 41.08 55.44
C ARG A 218 2.86 41.35 55.90
N LYS A 219 3.88 41.10 55.06
CA LYS A 219 5.27 41.45 55.38
C LYS A 219 5.53 42.96 55.36
N THR A 220 4.85 43.73 54.50
CA THR A 220 4.93 45.21 54.55
C THR A 220 4.18 45.83 55.73
N GLU A 221 3.09 45.24 56.22
CA GLU A 221 2.44 45.71 57.46
C GLU A 221 3.26 45.34 58.72
N ALA A 222 3.91 44.18 58.74
CA ALA A 222 4.82 43.81 59.84
C ALA A 222 6.09 44.69 59.88
N ALA A 223 6.60 45.13 58.72
CA ALA A 223 7.74 46.04 58.64
C ALA A 223 7.43 47.50 59.05
N ALA A 224 6.16 47.89 59.13
CA ALA A 224 5.75 49.21 59.61
C ALA A 224 5.57 49.29 61.14
N ALA A 225 5.61 48.16 61.85
CA ALA A 225 5.36 48.09 63.30
C ALA A 225 6.63 48.00 64.17
N GLU A 226 7.83 47.92 63.58
CA GLU A 226 9.05 47.65 64.37
C GLU A 226 10.17 48.68 64.10
N THR A 227 9.95 49.90 64.58
CA THR A 227 11.01 50.89 64.83
C THR A 227 11.29 51.00 66.32
N LYS A 228 12.17 50.14 66.86
CA LYS A 228 13.16 50.54 67.89
C LYS A 228 14.10 49.39 68.29
N LYS A 229 15.40 49.67 68.05
CA LYS A 229 16.58 49.28 68.85
C LYS A 229 17.23 47.88 68.60
N PRO A 230 18.50 47.66 69.02
CA PRO A 230 19.64 47.51 68.11
C PRO A 230 20.35 46.14 68.16
N THR A 231 21.14 45.86 67.12
CA THR A 231 22.16 44.79 66.95
C THR A 231 23.13 44.65 68.13
N PRO A 232 23.72 43.46 68.45
CA PRO A 232 24.71 42.69 67.62
C PRO A 232 24.74 41.13 67.89
N PRO A 233 25.81 40.34 67.58
CA PRO A 233 26.50 40.00 66.32
C PRO A 233 26.45 38.44 66.03
N PRO A 234 27.17 37.88 65.02
CA PRO A 234 26.76 36.67 64.32
C PRO A 234 27.30 35.37 64.94
N SER A 235 26.54 34.29 64.80
CA SER A 235 27.04 32.94 65.02
C SER A 235 26.59 31.97 63.94
N SER A 236 27.45 30.99 63.76
CA SER A 236 27.69 30.16 62.61
C SER A 236 26.84 28.88 62.55
N ASN A 237 26.94 28.21 61.40
CA ASN A 237 26.96 26.75 61.20
C ASN A 237 25.67 25.99 60.82
N LYS A 238 25.92 25.15 59.79
CA LYS A 238 25.27 23.91 59.33
C LYS A 238 24.18 24.10 58.28
N ALA A 239 24.42 23.80 56.99
CA ALA A 239 24.87 22.55 56.35
C ALA A 239 23.84 21.42 56.39
N ALA A 240 23.60 20.87 55.19
CA ALA A 240 22.98 19.60 54.82
C ALA A 240 21.45 19.48 54.96
N ASP A 241 20.74 19.33 53.83
CA ASP A 241 20.28 18.01 53.39
C ASP A 241 19.71 18.12 51.96
N VAL A 242 20.41 17.56 50.96
CA VAL A 242 20.28 16.19 50.42
C VAL A 242 19.26 16.13 49.28
N ALA A 243 19.84 15.87 48.11
CA ALA A 243 19.19 15.47 46.89
C ALA A 243 18.23 14.28 47.09
N ALA A 244 17.03 14.37 46.51
CA ALA A 244 16.14 13.23 46.37
C ALA A 244 15.51 13.18 44.96
N ILE A 245 16.18 12.37 44.12
CA ILE A 245 15.59 11.32 43.28
C ILE A 245 14.79 11.75 42.05
N MET A 246 15.52 11.78 40.94
CA MET A 246 14.98 11.34 39.65
C MET A 246 14.57 9.87 39.73
N ALA A 247 13.30 9.57 39.45
CA ALA A 247 12.85 8.23 39.11
C ALA A 247 12.16 8.29 37.75
N LYS A 248 12.90 7.88 36.70
CA LYS A 248 12.31 7.48 35.42
C LYS A 248 11.36 6.30 35.69
N PRO A 249 10.11 6.30 35.18
CA PRO A 249 9.33 5.07 35.19
C PRO A 249 10.01 4.07 34.25
N ALA A 250 10.47 2.96 34.82
CA ALA A 250 10.95 1.82 34.08
C ALA A 250 9.80 1.28 33.22
N THR A 251 9.97 1.35 31.90
CA THR A 251 9.20 0.59 30.94
C THR A 251 9.33 -0.89 31.27
N LYS A 252 8.25 -1.45 31.83
CA LYS A 252 8.04 -2.89 31.98
C LYS A 252 8.19 -3.53 30.59
N PRO A 253 9.03 -4.57 30.40
CA PRO A 253 8.98 -5.37 29.19
C PRO A 253 7.58 -5.95 29.06
N ALA A 254 6.88 -5.62 27.98
CA ALA A 254 5.61 -6.25 27.67
C ALA A 254 5.85 -7.77 27.62
N ALA A 255 5.08 -8.48 28.44
CA ALA A 255 5.13 -9.92 28.52
C ALA A 255 4.96 -10.52 27.12
N LYS A 256 5.87 -11.43 26.76
CA LYS A 256 5.76 -12.27 25.56
C LYS A 256 4.39 -12.96 25.60
N PRO A 257 3.47 -12.69 24.66
CA PRO A 257 2.19 -13.36 24.66
C PRO A 257 2.41 -14.86 24.51
N ALA A 258 1.74 -15.65 25.35
CA ALA A 258 1.69 -17.09 25.22
C ALA A 258 1.33 -17.48 23.78
N GLN A 259 2.05 -18.46 23.22
CA GLN A 259 1.89 -18.99 21.86
C GLN A 259 0.50 -19.63 21.69
N ALA A 260 -0.55 -18.82 21.61
CA ALA A 260 -1.82 -19.23 21.03
C ALA A 260 -1.59 -19.42 19.52
N GLY A 261 -1.97 -20.59 19.02
CA GLY A 261 -1.60 -21.16 17.72
C GLY A 261 -1.46 -20.14 16.58
N MET A 262 -0.33 -20.21 15.88
CA MET A 262 -0.08 -19.39 14.69
C MET A 262 -0.94 -19.91 13.54
N GLU A 263 -2.16 -19.38 13.43
CA GLU A 263 -3.18 -19.83 12.47
C GLU A 263 -2.74 -19.75 11.01
N PHE A 264 -1.72 -18.95 10.69
CA PHE A 264 -1.13 -18.84 9.36
C PHE A 264 -0.17 -19.99 9.00
N VAL A 265 0.26 -20.83 9.95
CA VAL A 265 1.26 -21.86 9.66
C VAL A 265 0.68 -22.96 8.78
N GLY A 266 1.29 -23.24 7.64
CA GLY A 266 0.89 -24.30 6.73
C GLY A 266 1.18 -23.99 5.28
N LYS A 267 0.62 -24.83 4.40
CA LYS A 267 0.73 -24.66 2.95
C LYS A 267 -0.46 -23.88 2.41
N TRP A 268 -0.15 -22.88 1.60
CA TRP A 268 -1.12 -21.99 1.01
C TRP A 268 -0.94 -21.91 -0.49
N ASP A 269 -2.03 -21.68 -1.20
CA ASP A 269 -2.03 -21.45 -2.65
C ASP A 269 -2.90 -20.23 -2.96
N GLN A 270 -2.81 -19.69 -4.16
CA GLN A 270 -3.73 -18.63 -4.61
C GLN A 270 -5.18 -19.14 -4.56
N VAL A 271 -6.16 -18.24 -4.43
CA VAL A 271 -7.57 -18.60 -4.18
C VAL A 271 -8.15 -19.48 -5.30
N ASP A 272 -7.70 -19.26 -6.53
CA ASP A 272 -8.00 -19.98 -7.76
C ASP A 272 -7.11 -21.22 -7.99
N GLY A 273 -6.03 -21.33 -7.21
CA GLY A 273 -5.12 -22.47 -7.22
C GLY A 273 -5.78 -23.77 -6.75
N ASN A 274 -5.36 -24.88 -7.35
CA ASN A 274 -5.83 -26.23 -7.03
C ASN A 274 -4.90 -26.96 -6.04
N CYS A 275 -4.01 -26.24 -5.35
CA CYS A 275 -2.98 -26.78 -4.46
C CYS A 275 -1.97 -27.71 -5.17
N ARG A 276 -1.78 -27.54 -6.48
CA ARG A 276 -0.77 -28.29 -7.27
C ARG A 276 0.35 -27.40 -7.84
N GLY A 277 0.23 -26.07 -7.70
CA GLY A 277 1.18 -25.08 -8.21
C GLY A 277 2.27 -24.69 -7.21
N ARG A 278 2.78 -23.45 -7.31
CA ARG A 278 3.75 -22.89 -6.36
C ARG A 278 3.07 -22.67 -5.01
N LEU A 279 3.33 -23.57 -4.07
CA LEU A 279 2.82 -23.49 -2.71
C LEU A 279 3.65 -22.51 -1.87
N TRP A 280 2.94 -21.70 -1.10
CA TRP A 280 3.50 -20.82 -0.08
C TRP A 280 3.55 -21.60 1.23
N ASP A 281 4.75 -22.03 1.62
CA ASP A 281 4.98 -22.73 2.89
C ASP A 281 5.29 -21.70 3.99
N LEU A 282 4.25 -21.27 4.70
CA LEU A 282 4.37 -20.31 5.78
C LEU A 282 4.61 -21.05 7.09
N ASN A 283 5.74 -20.78 7.74
CA ASN A 283 6.03 -21.33 9.07
C ASN A 283 6.69 -20.28 9.96
N THR A 284 6.96 -20.65 11.22
CA THR A 284 7.45 -19.71 12.24
C THR A 284 8.98 -19.62 12.29
N LYS A 285 9.68 -20.37 11.44
CA LYS A 285 11.15 -20.53 11.45
C LYS A 285 11.80 -20.00 10.19
N SER A 286 11.17 -20.19 9.04
CA SER A 286 11.66 -19.74 7.74
C SER A 286 10.53 -19.44 6.77
N TYR A 287 10.84 -18.61 5.78
CA TYR A 287 9.98 -18.28 4.65
C TYR A 287 10.84 -18.33 3.38
N ASP A 288 10.47 -19.17 2.41
CA ASP A 288 11.21 -19.40 1.15
C ASP A 288 12.73 -19.63 1.35
N GLY A 289 13.10 -20.34 2.42
CA GLY A 289 14.48 -20.63 2.79
C GLY A 289 15.15 -19.57 3.70
N THR A 290 14.59 -18.36 3.81
CA THR A 290 15.12 -17.30 4.67
C THR A 290 14.61 -17.43 6.12
N PRO A 291 15.47 -17.43 7.14
CA PRO A 291 15.06 -17.49 8.54
C PRO A 291 14.15 -16.33 8.98
N VAL A 292 13.14 -16.64 9.78
CA VAL A 292 12.27 -15.65 10.45
C VAL A 292 12.92 -15.18 11.75
N THR A 293 13.08 -13.87 11.91
CA THR A 293 13.69 -13.25 13.10
C THR A 293 12.64 -12.80 14.10
N ASN A 294 11.54 -12.19 13.62
CA ASN A 294 10.49 -11.65 14.47
C ASN A 294 9.10 -11.90 13.88
N ILE A 295 8.12 -12.13 14.77
CA ILE A 295 6.71 -12.28 14.41
C ILE A 295 5.88 -11.46 15.40
N GLU A 296 5.30 -10.38 14.94
CA GLU A 296 4.41 -9.52 15.72
C GLU A 296 2.96 -9.86 15.40
N ARG A 297 2.13 -10.05 16.42
CA ARG A 297 0.69 -10.34 16.25
C ARG A 297 -0.14 -9.13 16.68
N ASN A 298 -1.08 -8.73 15.82
CA ASN A 298 -2.11 -7.75 16.12
C ASN A 298 -3.49 -8.29 15.69
N GLY A 299 -4.18 -8.94 16.63
CA GLY A 299 -5.43 -9.65 16.36
C GLY A 299 -5.24 -10.84 15.42
N ASN A 300 -5.88 -10.77 14.25
CA ASN A 300 -5.77 -11.76 13.16
C ASN A 300 -4.76 -11.33 12.08
N ASN A 301 -3.96 -10.31 12.36
CA ASN A 301 -2.90 -9.85 11.48
C ASN A 301 -1.55 -10.17 12.12
N PHE A 302 -0.57 -10.51 11.29
CA PHE A 302 0.79 -10.79 11.68
C PHE A 302 1.75 -9.95 10.85
N ARG A 303 2.84 -9.51 11.45
CA ARG A 303 3.99 -8.96 10.75
C ARG A 303 5.15 -9.92 10.94
N VAL A 304 5.80 -10.31 9.85
CA VAL A 304 6.91 -11.25 9.84
C VAL A 304 8.14 -10.50 9.33
N GLU A 305 9.23 -10.63 10.06
CA GLU A 305 10.54 -10.07 9.72
C GLU A 305 11.52 -11.22 9.50
N LEU A 306 12.32 -11.11 8.46
CA LEU A 306 13.30 -12.12 8.05
C LEU A 306 14.71 -11.67 8.38
N SER A 307 15.66 -12.60 8.38
CA SER A 307 17.06 -12.33 8.74
C SER A 307 17.82 -11.48 7.72
N ASP A 308 17.34 -11.40 6.48
CA ASP A 308 17.88 -10.54 5.42
C ASP A 308 17.36 -9.09 5.49
N GLY A 309 16.49 -8.79 6.47
CA GLY A 309 15.88 -7.47 6.65
C GLY A 309 14.53 -7.31 5.92
N TYR A 310 14.15 -8.28 5.09
CA TYR A 310 12.85 -8.26 4.43
C TYR A 310 11.71 -8.42 5.44
N SER A 311 10.61 -7.70 5.25
CA SER A 311 9.42 -7.84 6.08
C SER A 311 8.12 -7.85 5.29
N PHE A 312 7.18 -8.69 5.73
CA PHE A 312 5.87 -8.82 5.13
C PHE A 312 4.78 -8.91 6.20
N ALA A 313 3.54 -8.60 5.81
CA ALA A 313 2.37 -8.70 6.66
C ALA A 313 1.45 -9.84 6.18
N LEU A 314 0.90 -10.59 7.11
CA LEU A 314 -0.19 -11.53 6.88
C LEU A 314 -1.45 -10.91 7.48
N ARG A 315 -2.44 -10.62 6.63
CA ARG A 315 -3.67 -9.93 7.04
C ARG A 315 -4.85 -10.87 7.00
N ASN A 316 -5.86 -10.58 7.83
CA ASN A 316 -7.13 -11.31 7.89
C ASN A 316 -6.93 -12.83 7.97
N VAL A 317 -5.94 -13.27 8.76
CA VAL A 317 -5.61 -14.68 8.89
C VAL A 317 -6.78 -15.41 9.55
N THR A 318 -7.22 -16.47 8.89
CA THR A 318 -8.16 -17.45 9.43
C THR A 318 -7.57 -18.84 9.28
N ASN A 319 -8.30 -19.87 9.74
CA ASN A 319 -7.89 -21.24 9.52
C ASN A 319 -8.00 -21.73 8.06
N ARG A 320 -8.53 -20.92 7.12
CA ARG A 320 -8.78 -21.29 5.72
C ARG A 320 -8.25 -20.30 4.69
N THR A 321 -8.14 -19.03 5.06
CA THR A 321 -7.73 -17.95 4.16
C THR A 321 -6.80 -16.99 4.89
N LEU A 322 -5.89 -16.37 4.15
CA LEU A 322 -5.14 -15.21 4.60
C LEU A 322 -4.76 -14.34 3.41
N THR A 323 -4.36 -13.11 3.66
CA THR A 323 -3.78 -12.22 2.64
C THR A 323 -2.32 -12.00 2.97
N TRP A 324 -1.42 -12.43 2.10
CA TRP A 324 -0.01 -12.06 2.18
C TRP A 324 0.18 -10.66 1.59
N TYR A 325 1.02 -9.83 2.21
CA TYR A 325 1.27 -8.45 1.81
C TYR A 325 2.74 -8.07 1.97
N SER A 326 3.41 -7.69 0.89
CA SER A 326 4.79 -7.18 0.90
C SER A 326 4.82 -5.75 1.46
N LEU A 327 5.63 -5.50 2.49
CA LEU A 327 5.79 -4.14 3.01
C LEU A 327 6.70 -3.27 2.13
N GLU A 328 7.55 -3.89 1.31
CA GLU A 328 8.51 -3.19 0.44
C GLU A 328 7.94 -2.89 -0.95
N SER A 329 7.37 -3.90 -1.61
CA SER A 329 6.81 -3.74 -2.97
C SER A 329 5.34 -3.33 -2.98
N GLY A 330 4.61 -3.50 -1.87
CA GLY A 330 3.17 -3.27 -1.79
C GLY A 330 2.30 -4.39 -2.39
N ASP A 331 2.91 -5.44 -2.93
CA ASP A 331 2.20 -6.58 -3.50
C ASP A 331 1.32 -7.29 -2.48
N SER A 332 0.16 -7.77 -2.93
CA SER A 332 -0.75 -8.52 -2.07
C SER A 332 -1.33 -9.75 -2.78
N PHE A 333 -1.37 -10.87 -2.07
CA PHE A 333 -1.93 -12.12 -2.58
C PHE A 333 -2.95 -12.66 -1.58
N SER A 334 -4.16 -12.93 -2.08
CA SER A 334 -5.12 -13.71 -1.30
C SER A 334 -4.77 -15.18 -1.44
N LEU A 335 -4.60 -15.84 -0.30
CA LEU A 335 -4.20 -17.23 -0.23
C LEU A 335 -5.25 -18.07 0.47
N LYS A 336 -5.45 -19.28 -0.03
CA LYS A 336 -6.30 -20.32 0.54
C LYS A 336 -5.45 -21.46 1.07
N ARG A 337 -5.83 -22.01 2.21
CA ARG A 337 -5.10 -23.11 2.82
C ARG A 337 -5.30 -24.40 2.03
N CYS A 338 -4.18 -25.05 1.71
CA CYS A 338 -4.18 -26.38 1.15
C CYS A 338 -4.39 -27.42 2.26
N ARG A 339 -5.23 -28.41 1.99
CA ARG A 339 -5.46 -29.56 2.87
C ARG A 339 -4.57 -30.71 2.45
#